data_AF-A0A0S7XSB5-F1
#
_entry.id   AF-A0A0S7XSB5-F1
#
_cell.length_a   1.000
_cell.length_b   1.000
_cell.length_c   1.000
_cell.angle_alpha   90.00
_cell.angle_beta   90.00
_cell.angle_gamma   90.00
#
_symmetry.space_group_name_H-M   'P 1'
#
loop_
_entity.id
_entity.type
_entity.pdbx_description
1 polymer ?
#
loop_
_entity_poly.entity_id
_entity_poly.type
_entity_poly.pdbx_seq_one_letter_code
_entity_poly.pdbx_strand_id
1 'polypeptide(L)'
;DPSGKAFTNPTGNPGMASGGVGDVLTGMIAGFIAQRIDPWEASLLAVYLHGLAGDLAAREKGEYGMIATDLVEKIPHAIQRIY
;
A
#
# COMPACT_ATOMS: atom_id res chain seq x y z
N ASP A 1 10.41 -11.50 9.14
CA ASP A 1 11.15 -10.92 10.26
C ASP A 1 12.53 -11.56 10.30
N PRO A 2 13.45 -11.09 11.17
CA PRO A 2 14.79 -11.68 11.30
C PRO A 2 14.81 -13.15 11.75
N SER A 3 13.68 -13.71 12.22
CA SER A 3 13.56 -15.11 12.64
C SER A 3 13.25 -16.07 11.48
N GLY A 4 13.02 -15.55 10.27
CA GLY A 4 12.68 -16.33 9.08
C GLY A 4 11.19 -16.39 8.77
N LYS A 5 10.33 -15.73 9.57
CA LYS A 5 8.90 -15.61 9.23
C LYS A 5 8.74 -14.68 8.03
N ALA A 6 8.09 -15.11 6.95
CA ALA A 6 7.90 -14.31 5.76
C ALA A 6 6.45 -14.38 5.26
N PHE A 7 6.02 -13.34 4.56
CA PHE A 7 4.72 -13.28 3.90
C PHE A 7 4.90 -12.75 2.48
N THR A 8 3.99 -13.13 1.60
CA THR A 8 3.90 -12.62 0.23
C THR A 8 2.68 -11.72 0.13
N ASN A 9 2.84 -10.54 -0.47
CA ASN A 9 1.73 -9.65 -0.76
C ASN A 9 1.17 -9.97 -2.16
N PRO A 10 -0.13 -10.32 -2.30
CA PRO A 10 -0.72 -10.66 -3.59
C PRO A 10 -1.28 -9.45 -4.36
N THR A 11 -1.13 -8.22 -3.84
CA THR A 11 -1.72 -6.99 -4.42
C THR A 11 -0.68 -6.11 -5.11
N GLY A 12 -1.17 -5.22 -5.96
CA GLY A 12 -0.36 -4.25 -6.71
C GLY A 12 -0.18 -4.61 -8.18
N ASN A 13 0.28 -3.64 -8.96
CA ASN A 13 0.38 -3.71 -10.41
C ASN A 13 1.57 -2.91 -10.96
N PRO A 14 1.95 -3.08 -12.24
CA PRO A 14 3.12 -2.41 -12.83
C PRO A 14 3.08 -0.87 -12.80
N GLY A 15 1.89 -0.25 -12.77
CA GLY A 15 1.76 1.22 -12.67
C GLY A 15 2.37 1.79 -11.40
N MET A 16 2.53 0.97 -10.36
CA MET A 16 3.17 1.33 -9.10
C MET A 16 4.70 1.49 -9.21
N ALA A 17 5.31 1.08 -10.33
CA ALA A 17 6.74 1.22 -10.57
C ALA A 17 7.10 2.66 -10.99
N SER A 18 6.68 3.65 -10.19
CA SER A 18 6.88 5.08 -10.43
C SER A 18 7.40 5.81 -9.18
N GLY A 19 7.93 7.02 -9.38
CA GLY A 19 8.53 7.81 -8.30
C GLY A 19 7.51 8.17 -7.21
N GLY A 20 7.94 8.09 -5.94
CA GLY A 20 7.12 8.45 -4.78
C GLY A 20 6.24 7.33 -4.23
N VAL A 21 6.02 6.24 -4.97
CA VAL A 21 5.15 5.13 -4.51
C VAL A 21 5.72 4.45 -3.26
N GLY A 22 7.05 4.32 -3.16
CA GLY A 22 7.72 3.81 -1.95
C GLY A 22 7.58 4.76 -0.75
N ASP A 23 7.63 6.08 -0.97
CA ASP A 23 7.47 7.06 0.10
C ASP A 23 6.05 7.00 0.71
N VAL A 24 5.04 6.75 -0.13
CA VAL A 24 3.67 6.52 0.33
C VAL A 24 3.61 5.27 1.22
N LEU A 25 4.25 4.17 0.81
CA LEU A 25 4.31 2.95 1.62
C LEU A 25 4.96 3.21 2.98
N THR A 26 6.11 3.90 3.01
CA THR A 26 6.78 4.28 4.25
C THR A 26 5.87 5.11 5.15
N GLY A 27 5.14 6.09 4.59
CA GLY A 27 4.16 6.91 5.32
C GLY A 27 3.01 6.09 5.89
N MET A 28 2.50 5.11 5.15
CA MET A 28 1.44 4.20 5.63
C MET A 28 1.92 3.35 6.81
N ILE A 29 3.10 2.74 6.71
CA ILE A 29 3.70 1.96 7.80
C ILE A 29 3.86 2.83 9.05
N ALA A 30 4.47 4.00 8.91
CA ALA A 30 4.67 4.94 10.01
C ALA A 30 3.33 5.40 10.62
N GLY A 31 2.33 5.67 9.80
CA GLY A 31 0.99 6.08 10.25
C GLY A 31 0.26 5.00 11.04
N PHE A 32 0.40 3.72 10.67
CA PHE A 32 -0.16 2.62 11.45
C PHE A 32 0.60 2.38 12.76
N ILE A 33 1.94 2.49 12.75
CA ILE A 33 2.73 2.43 13.98
C ILE A 33 2.35 3.57 14.93
N ALA A 34 2.14 4.79 14.41
CA ALA A 34 1.70 5.94 15.22
C ALA A 34 0.32 5.73 15.86
N GLN A 35 -0.52 4.88 15.27
CA GLN A 35 -1.81 4.44 15.83
C GLN A 35 -1.68 3.26 16.81
N ARG A 36 -0.44 2.90 17.20
CA ARG A 36 -0.10 1.80 18.14
C ARG A 36 -0.34 0.39 17.61
N ILE A 37 -0.37 0.21 16.30
CA ILE A 37 -0.29 -1.14 15.71
C ILE A 37 1.16 -1.64 15.83
N ASP A 38 1.33 -2.93 16.15
CA ASP A 38 2.65 -3.55 16.20
C ASP A 38 3.42 -3.34 14.89
N PRO A 39 4.74 -3.03 14.89
CA PRO A 39 5.47 -2.72 13.67
C PRO A 39 5.45 -3.82 12.60
N TRP A 40 5.44 -5.09 13.00
CA TRP A 40 5.35 -6.20 12.05
C TRP A 40 3.95 -6.25 11.42
N GLU A 41 2.91 -6.16 12.22
CA GLU A 41 1.52 -6.13 11.74
C GLU A 41 1.22 -4.90 10.89
N ALA A 42 1.71 -3.72 11.30
CA ALA A 42 1.61 -2.46 10.57
C ALA A 42 2.26 -2.56 9.19
N SER A 43 3.42 -3.22 9.10
CA SER A 43 4.11 -3.46 7.83
C SER A 43 3.30 -4.36 6.91
N LEU A 44 2.75 -5.46 7.42
CA LEU A 44 1.92 -6.38 6.64
C LEU A 44 0.64 -5.69 6.13
N LEU A 45 -0.05 -4.97 7.01
CA LEU A 45 -1.27 -4.23 6.68
C LEU A 45 -1.01 -3.12 5.65
N ALA A 46 0.05 -2.32 5.86
CA ALA A 46 0.41 -1.24 4.94
C ALA A 46 0.74 -1.76 3.54
N VAL A 47 1.57 -2.80 3.42
CA VAL A 47 1.97 -3.36 2.12
C VAL A 47 0.74 -3.89 1.37
N TYR A 48 -0.17 -4.58 2.07
CA TYR A 48 -1.40 -5.08 1.45
C TYR A 48 -2.32 -3.94 0.98
N LEU A 49 -2.58 -2.96 1.84
CA LEU A 49 -3.45 -1.83 1.51
C LEU A 49 -2.85 -0.91 0.44
N HIS A 50 -1.52 -0.75 0.43
CA HIS A 50 -0.79 0.02 -0.57
C HIS A 50 -0.92 -0.60 -1.96
N GLY A 51 -0.72 -1.90 -2.09
CA GLY A 51 -0.95 -2.61 -3.36
C GLY A 51 -2.42 -2.58 -3.78
N LEU A 52 -3.35 -2.80 -2.86
CA LEU A 52 -4.79 -2.72 -3.15
C LEU A 52 -5.21 -1.32 -3.61
N ALA A 53 -4.68 -0.26 -2.99
CA ALA A 53 -4.91 1.12 -3.42
C ALA A 53 -4.36 1.36 -4.83
N GLY A 54 -3.17 0.83 -5.14
CA GLY A 54 -2.61 0.85 -6.49
C GLY A 54 -3.49 0.14 -7.51
N ASP A 55 -4.06 -1.01 -7.17
CA ASP A 55 -4.98 -1.76 -8.05
C ASP A 55 -6.28 -1.00 -8.30
N LEU A 56 -6.81 -0.32 -7.29
CA LEU A 56 -7.97 0.55 -7.43
C LEU A 56 -7.67 1.76 -8.32
N ALA A 57 -6.49 2.38 -8.17
CA ALA A 57 -6.07 3.51 -8.98
C ALA A 57 -5.88 3.10 -10.46
N ALA A 58 -5.23 1.96 -10.70
CA ALA A 58 -5.03 1.42 -12.04
C ALA A 58 -6.35 1.07 -12.75
N ARG A 59 -7.37 0.60 -12.02
CA ARG A 59 -8.71 0.34 -12.60
C ARG A 59 -9.40 1.60 -13.13
N GLU A 60 -9.13 2.76 -12.53
CA GLU A 60 -9.77 4.02 -12.91
C GLU A 60 -8.97 4.79 -13.97
N LYS A 61 -7.65 4.85 -13.80
CA LYS A 61 -6.75 5.68 -14.63
C LYS A 61 -5.91 4.90 -15.64
N GLY A 62 -5.79 3.59 -15.47
CA GLY A 62 -4.82 2.74 -16.16
C GLY A 62 -3.43 2.78 -15.51
N GLU A 63 -2.59 1.81 -15.86
CA GLU A 63 -1.27 1.61 -15.23
C GLU A 63 -0.21 2.62 -15.71
N TYR A 64 -0.16 2.92 -17.01
CA TYR A 64 0.91 3.71 -17.63
C TYR A 64 0.97 5.18 -17.18
N GLY A 65 -0.15 5.75 -16.72
CA GLY A 65 -0.26 7.15 -16.30
C GLY A 65 -0.40 7.34 -14.79
N MET A 66 -0.24 6.26 -14.01
CA MET A 66 -0.44 6.29 -12.57
C MET A 66 0.77 6.93 -11.88
N ILE A 67 0.49 7.86 -10.97
CA ILE A 67 1.46 8.51 -10.10
C ILE A 67 1.12 8.25 -8.63
N ALA A 68 2.07 8.50 -7.73
CA ALA A 68 1.91 8.22 -6.31
C ALA A 68 0.66 8.85 -5.68
N THR A 69 0.26 10.06 -6.10
CA THR A 69 -0.94 10.72 -5.56
C THR A 69 -2.24 10.05 -5.97
N ASP A 70 -2.30 9.41 -7.14
CA ASP A 70 -3.49 8.63 -7.54
C ASP A 70 -3.70 7.45 -6.58
N LEU A 71 -2.61 6.80 -6.16
CA LEU A 71 -2.65 5.75 -5.15
C LEU A 71 -3.09 6.30 -3.78
N VAL A 72 -2.56 7.46 -3.36
CA VAL A 72 -2.92 8.11 -2.09
C VAL A 72 -4.43 8.36 -2.00
N GLU A 73 -5.05 8.83 -3.08
CA GLU A 73 -6.50 9.05 -3.15
C GLU A 73 -7.31 7.75 -2.98
N LYS A 74 -6.73 6.60 -3.30
CA LYS A 74 -7.37 5.28 -3.15
C LYS A 74 -7.10 4.59 -1.82
N ILE A 75 -6.22 5.10 -0.96
CA ILE A 75 -5.97 4.51 0.37
C ILE A 75 -7.25 4.38 1.22
N PRO A 76 -8.12 5.41 1.36
CA PRO A 76 -9.35 5.26 2.15
C PRO A 76 -10.30 4.19 1.60
N HIS A 77 -10.36 4.08 0.27
CA HIS A 77 -11.18 3.10 -0.42
C HIS A 77 -10.66 1.67 -0.24
N ALA A 78 -9.34 1.49 -0.25
CA ALA A 78 -8.70 0.21 0.05
C ALA A 78 -8.98 -0.22 1.50
N ILE A 79 -8.88 0.71 2.46
CA ILE A 79 -9.22 0.46 3.86
C ILE A 79 -10.68 0.03 4.00
N GLN A 80 -11.62 0.77 3.41
CA GLN A 80 -13.05 0.43 3.45
C GLN A 80 -13.38 -0.95 2.88
N ARG A 81 -12.55 -1.52 2.01
CA ARG A 81 -12.80 -2.81 1.37
C ARG A 81 -12.48 -4.01 2.26
N ILE A 82 -11.78 -3.78 3.38
CA ILE A 82 -11.41 -4.82 4.36
C ILE A 82 -12.11 -4.65 5.72
N TYR A 83 -12.94 -3.61 5.86
CA TYR A 83 -13.89 -3.43 6.96
C TYR A 83 -15.26 -3.98 6.57
#